data_AF-A0A959T737-F1
#
_entry.id   AF-A0A959T737-F1
#
_cell.length_a   1.000
_cell.length_b   1.000
_cell.length_c   1.000
_cell.angle_alpha   90.00
_cell.angle_beta   90.00
_cell.angle_gamma   90.00
#
_symmetry.space_group_name_H-M   'P 1'
#
loop_
_entity.id
_entity.type
_entity.pdbx_description
1 polymer ?
#
loop_
_entity_poly.entity_id
_entity_poly.type
_entity_poly.pdbx_seq_one_letter_code
_entity_poly.pdbx_strand_id
1 'polypeptide(L)'
;MFAGIVVLIAVLLVLVVLHVLDDAFRVLREHGDLPVKANMRWSIRAIWMLLVLAVGQFFLPDGFLEPAPPTPEPLPQVATFTEDGLWSGADTARLLHLEDELEARIRYGRELIARTSAYLGPNGSVAQLTNGLNCQNCHLDAGTKPWGNNYGAVWSTYPKVRSRSGKLESVEKRVNDCMERSLNGVALDSASREMRAIVAYIEWLGTGTAKDSVPKGTGIEKLAFLDRAADPMRGHEVFNAKCVSCHGPQGEGTMSA
;
A
#
# COMPACT_ATOMS: atom_id res chain seq x y z
N MET A 1 -25.31 -33.43 9.94
CA MET A 1 -26.71 -33.15 10.34
C MET A 1 -27.36 -34.31 11.11
N PHE A 2 -27.42 -35.53 10.55
CA PHE A 2 -28.05 -36.70 11.19
C PHE A 2 -27.47 -37.06 12.58
N ALA A 3 -26.15 -37.04 12.73
CA ALA A 3 -25.48 -37.35 14.00
C ALA A 3 -25.83 -36.34 15.13
N GLY A 4 -26.01 -35.05 14.81
CA GLY A 4 -26.34 -34.02 15.80
C GLY A 4 -27.75 -34.16 16.37
N ILE A 5 -28.71 -34.58 15.52
CA ILE A 5 -30.10 -34.82 15.94
C ILE A 5 -30.18 -36.01 16.90
N VAL A 6 -29.46 -37.10 16.61
CA VAL A 6 -29.42 -38.29 17.50
C VAL A 6 -28.83 -37.95 18.87
N VAL A 7 -27.76 -37.15 18.91
CA VAL A 7 -27.14 -36.71 20.17
C VAL A 7 -28.10 -35.81 20.97
N LEU A 8 -28.80 -34.88 20.32
CA LEU A 8 -29.77 -34.01 20.98
C LEU A 8 -30.92 -34.82 21.61
N ILE A 9 -31.48 -35.79 20.86
CA ILE A 9 -32.55 -36.67 21.34
C ILE A 9 -32.07 -37.50 22.54
N ALA A 10 -30.85 -38.04 22.48
CA ALA A 10 -30.28 -38.81 23.59
C ALA A 10 -30.09 -37.95 24.85
N VAL A 11 -29.60 -36.72 24.73
CA VAL A 11 -29.42 -35.81 25.88
C VAL A 11 -30.77 -35.39 26.47
N LEU A 12 -31.78 -35.12 25.63
CA LEU A 12 -33.14 -34.82 26.10
C LEU A 12 -33.76 -36.01 26.85
N LEU A 13 -33.59 -37.24 26.33
CA LEU A 13 -34.03 -38.46 27.02
C LEU A 13 -33.37 -38.62 28.40
N VAL A 14 -32.05 -38.40 28.49
CA VAL A 14 -31.32 -38.44 29.76
C VAL A 14 -31.84 -37.37 30.73
N LEU A 15 -32.11 -36.14 30.25
CA LEU A 15 -32.69 -35.08 31.07
C LEU A 15 -34.07 -35.43 31.63
N VAL A 16 -34.92 -36.03 30.81
CA VAL A 16 -36.25 -36.50 31.23
C VAL A 16 -36.13 -37.57 32.31
N VAL A 17 -35.28 -38.58 32.10
CA VAL A 17 -35.03 -39.64 33.09
C VAL A 17 -34.53 -39.07 34.41
N LEU A 18 -33.59 -38.10 34.36
CA LEU A 18 -33.06 -37.48 35.56
C LEU A 18 -34.10 -36.64 36.32
N HIS A 19 -35.01 -35.95 35.64
CA HIS A 19 -36.11 -35.23 36.30
C HIS A 19 -37.12 -36.19 36.94
N VAL A 20 -37.51 -37.25 36.22
CA VAL A 20 -38.42 -38.27 36.73
C VAL A 20 -37.84 -38.95 37.97
N LEU A 21 -36.55 -39.27 37.96
CA LEU A 21 -35.87 -39.84 39.12
C LEU A 21 -35.79 -38.84 40.28
N ASP A 22 -35.45 -37.57 40.03
CA ASP A 22 -35.40 -36.54 41.09
C ASP A 22 -36.78 -36.32 41.73
N ASP A 23 -37.85 -36.27 40.93
CA ASP A 23 -39.23 -36.18 41.41
C ASP A 23 -39.65 -37.43 42.20
N ALA A 24 -39.31 -38.64 41.71
CA ALA A 24 -39.60 -39.89 42.42
C ALA A 24 -38.86 -39.96 43.77
N PHE A 25 -37.59 -39.57 43.81
CA PHE A 25 -36.81 -39.48 45.05
C PHE A 25 -37.32 -38.38 45.99
N ARG A 26 -37.93 -37.30 45.47
CA ARG A 26 -38.59 -36.27 46.29
C ARG A 26 -39.83 -36.83 46.98
N VAL A 27 -40.72 -37.49 46.23
CA VAL A 27 -41.96 -38.10 46.77
C VAL A 27 -41.64 -39.19 47.80
N LEU A 28 -40.65 -40.04 47.53
CA LEU A 28 -40.21 -41.06 48.48
C LEU A 28 -39.65 -40.48 49.79
N ARG A 29 -39.10 -39.26 49.76
CA ARG A 29 -38.57 -38.56 50.94
C ARG A 29 -39.69 -37.92 51.78
N GLU A 30 -40.79 -37.53 51.14
CA GLU A 30 -41.97 -36.97 51.82
C GLU A 30 -42.79 -38.06 52.53
N HIS A 31 -42.75 -39.31 52.05
CA HIS A 31 -43.54 -40.42 52.57
C HIS A 31 -42.74 -41.56 53.24
N GLY A 32 -41.41 -41.55 53.18
CA GLY A 32 -40.55 -42.60 53.74
C GLY A 32 -39.25 -42.07 54.35
N ASP A 33 -38.85 -42.66 55.48
CA ASP A 33 -37.68 -42.25 56.26
C ASP A 33 -36.36 -42.78 55.66
N LEU A 34 -36.09 -42.41 54.40
CA LEU A 34 -34.89 -42.84 53.66
C LEU A 34 -33.70 -41.91 53.95
N PRO A 35 -32.50 -42.43 54.31
CA PRO A 35 -31.36 -41.64 54.77
C PRO A 35 -30.53 -40.97 53.65
N VAL A 36 -30.93 -41.06 52.38
CA VAL A 36 -30.08 -40.67 51.25
C VAL A 36 -30.30 -39.19 50.85
N LYS A 37 -29.30 -38.33 51.13
CA LYS A 37 -29.24 -36.90 50.73
C LYS A 37 -28.91 -36.67 49.25
N ALA A 38 -29.29 -37.55 48.33
CA ALA A 38 -29.00 -37.34 46.91
C ALA A 38 -29.90 -36.25 46.33
N ASN A 39 -29.29 -35.19 45.78
CA ASN A 39 -29.92 -34.05 45.13
C ASN A 39 -29.38 -33.99 43.70
N MET A 40 -30.24 -34.28 42.71
CA MET A 40 -29.82 -34.36 41.30
C MET A 40 -29.79 -33.00 40.60
N ARG A 41 -30.15 -31.90 41.28
CA ARG A 41 -30.27 -30.56 40.69
C ARG A 41 -28.96 -30.04 40.10
N TRP A 42 -27.82 -30.42 40.67
CA TRP A 42 -26.51 -30.08 40.11
C TRP A 42 -26.24 -30.80 38.80
N SER A 43 -26.52 -32.10 38.72
CA SER A 43 -26.39 -32.91 37.52
C SER A 43 -27.31 -32.39 36.40
N ILE A 44 -28.56 -32.06 36.75
CA ILE A 44 -29.53 -31.46 35.83
C ILE A 44 -29.02 -30.11 35.29
N ARG A 45 -28.53 -29.21 36.16
CA ARG A 45 -27.99 -27.91 35.76
C ARG A 45 -26.74 -28.04 34.86
N ALA A 46 -25.86 -28.98 35.17
CA ALA A 46 -24.67 -29.25 34.37
C ALA A 46 -25.04 -29.72 32.95
N ILE A 47 -26.02 -30.61 32.84
CA ILE A 47 -26.49 -31.12 31.54
C ILE A 47 -27.20 -30.01 30.75
N TRP A 48 -28.00 -29.15 31.40
CA TRP A 48 -28.58 -27.98 30.75
C TRP A 48 -27.53 -27.00 30.23
N MET A 49 -26.47 -26.71 30.99
CA MET A 49 -25.36 -25.87 30.52
C MET A 49 -24.67 -26.49 29.29
N LEU A 50 -24.39 -27.79 29.33
CA LEU A 50 -23.78 -28.49 28.20
C LEU A 50 -24.67 -28.46 26.96
N LEU A 51 -26.00 -28.61 27.13
CA LEU A 51 -26.94 -28.56 26.03
C LEU A 51 -27.05 -27.15 25.42
N VAL A 52 -27.04 -26.10 26.24
CA VAL A 52 -27.02 -24.71 25.77
C VAL A 52 -25.73 -24.41 25.00
N LEU A 53 -24.57 -24.87 25.49
CA LEU A 53 -23.29 -24.72 24.78
C LEU A 53 -23.31 -25.50 23.45
N ALA A 54 -23.82 -26.73 23.46
CA ALA A 54 -23.90 -27.59 22.29
C ALA A 54 -24.91 -27.11 21.24
N VAL A 55 -25.94 -26.37 21.63
CA VAL A 55 -26.87 -25.70 20.72
C VAL A 55 -26.28 -24.36 20.26
N GLY A 56 -25.64 -23.61 21.15
CA GLY A 56 -25.02 -22.32 20.87
C GLY A 56 -23.96 -22.38 19.77
N GLN A 57 -23.18 -23.47 19.70
CA GLN A 57 -22.20 -23.67 18.62
C GLN A 57 -22.83 -23.75 17.21
N PHE A 58 -24.10 -24.14 17.07
CA PHE A 58 -24.80 -24.16 15.77
C PHE A 58 -25.23 -22.76 15.31
N PHE A 59 -25.22 -21.78 16.22
CA PHE A 59 -25.49 -20.37 15.90
C PHE A 59 -24.21 -19.55 15.73
N LEU A 60 -23.03 -20.16 15.90
CA LEU A 60 -21.78 -19.52 15.52
C LEU A 60 -21.66 -19.54 13.98
N PRO A 61 -21.30 -18.41 13.35
CA PRO A 61 -21.06 -18.39 11.91
C PRO A 61 -19.92 -19.34 11.54
N ASP A 62 -20.04 -19.99 10.38
CA ASP A 62 -18.99 -20.85 9.84
C ASP A 62 -17.65 -20.09 9.81
N GLY A 63 -16.59 -20.70 10.35
CA GLY A 63 -15.25 -20.11 10.41
C GLY A 63 -14.98 -19.18 11.60
N PHE A 64 -15.91 -18.99 12.55
CA PHE A 64 -15.66 -18.12 13.73
C PHE A 64 -14.48 -18.58 14.61
N LEU A 65 -14.24 -19.89 14.68
CA LEU A 65 -13.11 -20.48 15.40
C LEU A 65 -11.92 -20.79 14.49
N GLU A 66 -12.05 -20.58 13.18
CA GLU A 66 -10.93 -20.74 12.26
C GLU A 66 -10.07 -19.48 12.34
N PRO A 67 -8.74 -19.60 12.55
CA PRO A 67 -7.86 -18.46 12.42
C PRO A 67 -8.00 -17.89 11.01
N ALA A 68 -8.03 -16.56 10.90
CA ALA A 68 -8.06 -15.89 9.61
C ALA A 68 -6.98 -16.50 8.69
N PRO A 69 -7.28 -16.71 7.39
CA PRO A 69 -6.28 -17.23 6.46
C PRO A 69 -5.01 -16.38 6.55
N PRO A 70 -3.83 -17.01 6.52
CA PRO A 70 -2.58 -16.26 6.57
C PRO A 70 -2.56 -15.26 5.42
N THR A 71 -2.20 -14.02 5.73
CA THR A 71 -1.95 -13.01 4.71
C THR A 71 -0.92 -13.56 3.72
N PRO A 72 -1.18 -13.48 2.39
CA PRO A 72 -0.21 -13.93 1.39
C PRO A 72 1.14 -13.29 1.66
N GLU A 73 2.23 -14.07 1.61
CA GLU A 73 3.57 -13.51 1.73
C GLU A 73 3.77 -12.41 0.68
N PRO A 74 4.34 -11.25 1.05
CA PRO A 74 4.57 -10.20 0.08
C PRO A 74 5.46 -10.67 -1.05
N LEU A 75 5.06 -10.37 -2.29
CA LEU A 75 5.95 -10.57 -3.43
C LEU A 75 7.29 -9.89 -3.14
N PRO A 76 8.43 -10.55 -3.42
CA PRO A 76 9.73 -9.97 -3.16
C PRO A 76 9.85 -8.66 -3.94
N GLN A 77 10.08 -7.57 -3.21
CA GLN A 77 10.23 -6.23 -3.77
C GLN A 77 11.60 -6.11 -4.44
N VAL A 78 11.75 -6.73 -5.60
CA VAL A 78 12.98 -6.72 -6.40
C VAL A 78 12.88 -5.74 -7.56
N ALA A 79 14.01 -5.14 -7.92
CA ALA A 79 14.13 -4.25 -9.06
C ALA A 79 13.66 -4.97 -10.33
N THR A 80 12.89 -4.24 -11.15
CA THR A 80 12.34 -4.75 -12.40
C THR A 80 13.17 -4.31 -13.58
N PHE A 81 13.29 -5.19 -14.56
CA PHE A 81 14.07 -4.97 -15.76
C PHE A 81 13.29 -5.45 -16.99
N THR A 82 13.49 -4.76 -18.10
CA THR A 82 13.06 -5.19 -19.44
C THR A 82 13.93 -6.35 -19.95
N GLU A 83 13.51 -7.00 -21.03
CA GLU A 83 14.29 -8.06 -21.70
C GLU A 83 15.70 -7.59 -22.08
N ASP A 84 15.85 -6.32 -22.47
CA ASP A 84 17.13 -5.69 -22.83
C ASP A 84 17.97 -5.25 -21.62
N GLY A 85 17.55 -5.60 -20.41
CA GLY A 85 18.19 -5.29 -19.14
C GLY A 85 18.07 -3.83 -18.70
N LEU A 86 17.21 -3.03 -19.35
CA LEU A 86 16.91 -1.68 -18.87
C LEU A 86 16.08 -1.76 -17.61
N TRP A 87 16.46 -1.00 -16.58
CA TRP A 87 15.63 -0.84 -15.39
C TRP A 87 14.29 -0.21 -15.77
N SER A 88 13.22 -0.83 -15.31
CA SER A 88 11.87 -0.30 -15.33
C SER A 88 11.38 -0.21 -13.89
N GLY A 89 10.53 0.77 -13.57
CA GLY A 89 9.91 0.82 -12.25
C GLY A 89 9.00 -0.38 -11.99
N ALA A 90 8.92 -0.82 -10.74
CA ALA A 90 8.06 -1.92 -10.34
C ALA A 90 6.58 -1.62 -10.62
N ASP A 91 5.80 -2.66 -10.94
CA ASP A 91 4.36 -2.52 -11.12
C ASP A 91 3.69 -2.16 -9.78
N THR A 92 2.83 -1.15 -9.80
CA THR A 92 2.00 -0.73 -8.65
C THR A 92 1.08 -1.83 -8.12
N ALA A 93 0.80 -2.88 -8.89
CA ALA A 93 0.12 -4.08 -8.39
C ALA A 93 0.85 -4.73 -7.20
N ARG A 94 2.19 -4.60 -7.13
CA ARG A 94 3.00 -5.12 -6.01
C ARG A 94 2.80 -4.38 -4.70
N LEU A 95 2.16 -3.20 -4.73
CA LEU A 95 1.86 -2.43 -3.52
C LEU A 95 0.77 -3.08 -2.66
N LEU A 96 -0.11 -3.88 -3.26
CA LEU A 96 -1.23 -4.58 -2.57
C LEU A 96 -0.77 -5.60 -1.51
N HIS A 97 0.53 -5.86 -1.47
CA HIS A 97 1.15 -6.80 -0.53
C HIS A 97 1.92 -6.10 0.59
N LEU A 98 1.88 -4.77 0.64
CA LEU A 98 2.48 -3.99 1.72
C LEU A 98 1.44 -3.74 2.82
N GLU A 99 1.91 -3.31 3.99
CA GLU A 99 1.03 -2.82 5.05
C GLU A 99 0.24 -1.59 4.56
N ASP A 100 -1.04 -1.51 4.93
CA ASP A 100 -1.99 -0.49 4.45
C ASP A 100 -1.45 0.95 4.53
N GLU A 101 -0.78 1.31 5.63
CA GLU A 101 -0.23 2.65 5.81
C GLU A 101 0.92 2.93 4.84
N LEU A 102 1.80 1.96 4.64
CA LEU A 102 2.94 2.07 3.73
C LEU A 102 2.46 2.10 2.27
N GLU A 103 1.50 1.24 1.92
CA GLU A 103 0.84 1.25 0.62
C GLU A 103 0.24 2.64 0.33
N ALA A 104 -0.59 3.16 1.24
CA ALA A 104 -1.25 4.44 1.07
C ALA A 104 -0.23 5.59 0.91
N ARG A 105 0.86 5.55 1.68
CA ARG A 105 1.95 6.54 1.61
C ARG A 105 2.67 6.50 0.27
N ILE A 106 3.03 5.31 -0.23
CA ILE A 106 3.72 5.15 -1.52
C ILE A 106 2.81 5.56 -2.68
N ARG A 107 1.53 5.16 -2.65
CA ARG A 107 0.54 5.59 -3.65
C ARG A 107 0.37 7.11 -3.66
N TYR A 108 0.29 7.72 -2.49
CA TYR A 108 0.22 9.18 -2.39
C TYR A 108 1.48 9.86 -2.93
N GLY A 109 2.67 9.31 -2.65
CA GLY A 109 3.94 9.78 -3.21
C GLY A 109 3.96 9.73 -4.75
N ARG A 110 3.52 8.62 -5.33
CA ARG A 110 3.37 8.48 -6.78
C ARG A 110 2.42 9.52 -7.36
N GLU A 111 1.30 9.77 -6.69
CA GLU A 111 0.31 10.75 -7.13
C GLU A 111 0.85 12.18 -7.05
N LEU A 112 1.62 12.52 -6.03
CA LEU A 112 2.35 13.79 -5.94
C LEU A 112 3.36 13.97 -7.08
N ILE A 113 4.02 12.89 -7.53
CA ILE A 113 4.92 12.96 -8.70
C ILE A 113 4.13 13.11 -10.01
N ALA A 114 3.07 12.31 -10.18
CA ALA A 114 2.28 12.26 -11.40
C ALA A 114 1.44 13.53 -11.60
N ARG A 115 0.89 14.08 -10.52
CA ARG A 115 -0.07 15.17 -10.52
C ARG A 115 0.30 16.29 -9.55
N THR A 116 1.59 16.62 -9.44
CA THR A 116 2.10 17.66 -8.54
C THR A 116 1.29 18.95 -8.57
N SER A 117 0.88 19.41 -9.76
CA SER A 117 0.09 20.62 -9.96
C SER A 117 -1.28 20.58 -9.26
N ALA A 118 -1.94 19.42 -9.22
CA ALA A 118 -3.23 19.24 -8.57
C ALA A 118 -3.16 19.31 -7.04
N TYR A 119 -1.98 19.11 -6.45
CA TYR A 119 -1.77 19.17 -5.00
C TYR A 119 -1.04 20.45 -4.58
N LEU A 120 -0.01 20.83 -5.32
CA LEU A 120 0.98 21.85 -4.96
C LEU A 120 1.07 23.00 -5.97
N GLY A 121 0.34 22.94 -7.08
CA GLY A 121 0.32 23.98 -8.11
C GLY A 121 -0.52 25.21 -7.72
N PRO A 122 -0.71 26.17 -8.63
CA PRO A 122 -1.43 27.42 -8.35
C PRO A 122 -2.88 27.21 -7.89
N ASN A 123 -3.50 26.09 -8.29
CA ASN A 123 -4.83 25.66 -7.86
C ASN A 123 -4.79 24.36 -7.03
N GLY A 124 -3.65 24.09 -6.37
CA GLY A 124 -3.41 22.85 -5.65
C GLY A 124 -4.37 22.63 -4.47
N SER A 125 -4.74 21.38 -4.21
CA SER A 125 -5.61 21.01 -3.08
C SER A 125 -4.93 21.04 -1.70
N VAL A 126 -3.60 21.03 -1.65
CA VAL A 126 -2.82 20.99 -0.41
C VAL A 126 -2.13 22.33 -0.16
N ALA A 127 -1.45 22.87 -1.17
CA ALA A 127 -0.77 24.16 -1.08
C ALA A 127 -0.56 24.78 -2.47
N GLN A 128 -0.25 26.08 -2.53
CA GLN A 128 0.06 26.79 -3.76
C GLN A 128 1.53 27.17 -3.79
N LEU A 129 2.39 26.19 -4.10
CA LEU A 129 3.83 26.31 -3.98
C LEU A 129 4.57 26.30 -5.31
N THR A 130 3.93 25.92 -6.43
CA THR A 130 4.63 25.66 -7.71
C THR A 130 3.99 26.32 -8.94
N ASN A 131 4.70 26.28 -10.07
CA ASN A 131 4.36 26.89 -11.36
C ASN A 131 3.38 26.09 -12.25
N GLY A 132 2.70 25.08 -11.70
CA GLY A 132 1.67 24.32 -12.41
C GLY A 132 2.18 23.12 -13.23
N LEU A 133 3.49 22.88 -13.26
CA LEU A 133 4.06 21.65 -13.79
C LEU A 133 3.91 20.47 -12.82
N ASN A 134 3.94 19.26 -13.37
CA ASN A 134 4.06 18.01 -12.63
C ASN A 134 5.51 17.51 -12.71
N CYS A 135 6.01 16.85 -11.66
CA CYS A 135 7.30 16.17 -11.70
C CYS A 135 7.38 15.22 -12.91
N GLN A 136 6.27 14.55 -13.23
CA GLN A 136 6.20 13.63 -14.37
C GLN A 136 6.39 14.28 -15.75
N ASN A 137 6.24 15.61 -15.88
CA ASN A 137 6.49 16.27 -17.17
C ASN A 137 7.95 16.12 -17.60
N CYS A 138 8.87 15.90 -16.65
CA CYS A 138 10.28 15.62 -16.90
C CYS A 138 10.70 14.21 -16.47
N HIS A 139 10.02 13.62 -15.47
CA HIS A 139 10.27 12.28 -14.94
C HIS A 139 9.17 11.32 -15.44
N LEU A 140 9.32 10.86 -16.68
CA LEU A 140 8.25 10.21 -17.44
C LEU A 140 7.70 8.95 -16.73
N ASP A 141 6.40 8.71 -16.88
CA ASP A 141 5.65 7.64 -16.23
C ASP A 141 5.87 7.61 -14.70
N ALA A 142 5.72 8.78 -14.07
CA ALA A 142 6.03 9.01 -12.66
C ALA A 142 7.46 8.58 -12.25
N GLY A 143 8.42 8.70 -13.17
CA GLY A 143 9.82 8.35 -12.94
C GLY A 143 10.12 6.86 -13.06
N THR A 144 9.35 6.12 -13.85
CA THR A 144 9.57 4.68 -14.09
C THR A 144 10.07 4.36 -15.51
N LYS A 145 10.02 5.33 -16.43
CA LYS A 145 10.39 5.11 -17.84
C LYS A 145 11.92 5.07 -18.05
N PRO A 146 12.48 4.03 -18.70
CA PRO A 146 13.88 4.02 -19.11
C PRO A 146 14.23 5.26 -19.95
N TRP A 147 15.36 5.90 -19.68
CA TRP A 147 15.83 7.14 -20.30
C TRP A 147 14.90 8.37 -20.18
N GLY A 148 13.78 8.23 -19.47
CA GLY A 148 12.82 9.29 -19.16
C GLY A 148 13.10 10.00 -17.84
N ASN A 149 14.38 10.17 -17.49
CA ASN A 149 14.84 10.73 -16.21
C ASN A 149 14.27 9.98 -14.99
N ASN A 150 14.23 8.64 -15.04
CA ASN A 150 13.64 7.84 -13.97
C ASN A 150 14.39 7.91 -12.62
N TYR A 151 13.76 7.36 -11.59
CA TYR A 151 14.27 7.33 -10.21
C TYR A 151 15.07 6.09 -9.84
N GLY A 152 15.33 5.16 -10.77
CA GLY A 152 15.86 3.82 -10.47
C GLY A 152 17.18 3.78 -9.73
N ALA A 153 18.08 4.76 -9.91
CA ALA A 153 19.33 4.84 -9.15
C ALA A 153 19.30 5.83 -7.98
N VAL A 154 18.16 6.48 -7.70
CA VAL A 154 18.14 7.55 -6.68
C VAL A 154 18.37 6.96 -5.30
N TRP A 155 17.58 5.95 -4.91
CA TRP A 155 17.73 5.33 -3.59
C TRP A 155 19.09 4.63 -3.43
N SER A 156 19.57 3.93 -4.46
CA SER A 156 20.86 3.24 -4.40
C SER A 156 22.05 4.20 -4.26
N THR A 157 21.98 5.41 -4.82
CA THR A 157 23.14 6.32 -4.88
C THR A 157 23.11 7.47 -3.89
N TYR A 158 21.99 7.72 -3.20
CA TYR A 158 21.90 8.78 -2.19
C TYR A 158 22.19 8.25 -0.77
N PRO A 159 22.71 9.11 0.14
CA PRO A 159 23.10 10.50 -0.08
C PRO A 159 24.32 10.64 -1.01
N LYS A 160 24.40 11.74 -1.76
CA LYS A 160 25.42 11.92 -2.82
C LYS A 160 26.02 13.33 -2.81
N VAL A 161 27.33 13.43 -3.03
CA VAL A 161 27.99 14.73 -3.24
C VAL A 161 27.57 15.31 -4.59
N ARG A 162 27.08 16.54 -4.59
CA ARG A 162 26.61 17.22 -5.80
C ARG A 162 27.52 18.39 -6.15
N SER A 163 27.94 18.46 -7.40
CA SER A 163 28.85 19.50 -7.91
C SER A 163 28.31 20.92 -7.69
N ARG A 164 27.00 21.11 -7.79
CA ARG A 164 26.35 22.42 -7.63
C ARG A 164 26.52 23.00 -6.23
N SER A 165 26.29 22.19 -5.18
CA SER A 165 26.37 22.64 -3.79
C SER A 165 27.76 22.41 -3.17
N GLY A 166 28.56 21.52 -3.77
CA GLY A 166 29.81 21.03 -3.19
C GLY A 166 29.61 20.22 -1.91
N LYS A 167 28.38 19.81 -1.60
CA LYS A 167 28.00 19.15 -0.33
C LYS A 167 27.38 17.79 -0.58
N LEU A 168 27.40 16.95 0.47
CA LEU A 168 26.62 15.73 0.53
C LEU A 168 25.13 16.10 0.67
N GLU A 169 24.30 15.63 -0.25
CA GLU A 169 22.86 15.93 -0.27
C GLU A 169 22.02 14.67 -0.05
N SER A 170 20.92 14.81 0.69
CA SER A 170 19.89 13.79 0.86
C SER A 170 18.91 13.76 -0.31
N VAL A 171 17.99 12.79 -0.31
CA VAL A 171 16.93 12.69 -1.32
C VAL A 171 15.94 13.86 -1.17
N GLU A 172 15.58 14.22 0.04
CA GLU A 172 14.68 15.36 0.36
C GLU A 172 15.26 16.66 -0.20
N LYS A 173 16.56 16.89 0.04
CA LYS A 173 17.24 18.07 -0.53
C LYS A 173 17.16 18.05 -2.06
N ARG A 174 17.39 16.89 -2.69
CA ARG A 174 17.32 16.79 -4.15
C ARG A 174 15.91 17.06 -4.69
N VAL A 175 14.87 16.63 -3.97
CA VAL A 175 13.46 16.94 -4.28
C VAL A 175 13.22 18.44 -4.16
N ASN A 176 13.63 19.07 -3.06
CA ASN A 176 13.49 20.52 -2.87
C ASN A 176 14.25 21.35 -3.91
N ASP A 177 15.45 20.92 -4.32
CA ASP A 177 16.18 21.53 -5.44
C ASP A 177 15.35 21.51 -6.75
N CYS A 178 14.50 20.50 -6.96
CA CYS A 178 13.55 20.46 -8.08
C CYS A 178 12.34 21.39 -7.85
N MET A 179 11.79 21.40 -6.63
CA MET A 179 10.68 22.30 -6.26
C MET A 179 11.05 23.77 -6.54
N GLU A 180 12.23 24.20 -6.10
CA GLU A 180 12.67 25.59 -6.22
C GLU A 180 13.03 25.99 -7.65
N ARG A 181 13.47 25.04 -8.49
CA ARG A 181 14.04 25.34 -9.81
C ARG A 181 13.12 24.93 -10.95
N SER A 182 12.83 23.63 -11.05
CA SER A 182 12.02 23.08 -12.13
C SER A 182 10.56 23.51 -11.98
N LEU A 183 10.07 23.52 -10.74
CA LEU A 183 8.71 23.91 -10.43
C LEU A 183 8.59 25.39 -10.03
N ASN A 184 9.69 26.14 -10.09
CA ASN A 184 9.77 27.57 -9.76
C ASN A 184 8.98 27.92 -8.49
N GLY A 185 9.22 27.14 -7.45
CA GLY A 185 8.40 27.13 -6.25
C GLY A 185 9.19 27.31 -4.96
N VAL A 186 8.58 26.89 -3.86
CA VAL A 186 9.18 26.89 -2.52
C VAL A 186 9.48 25.46 -2.08
N ALA A 187 10.58 25.27 -1.35
CA ALA A 187 10.91 24.00 -0.73
C ALA A 187 9.81 23.52 0.22
N LEU A 188 9.56 22.21 0.22
CA LEU A 188 8.73 21.56 1.23
C LEU A 188 9.53 21.40 2.52
N ASP A 189 8.84 21.46 3.65
CA ASP A 189 9.41 20.96 4.90
C ASP A 189 9.79 19.48 4.72
N SER A 190 11.03 19.14 5.07
CA SER A 190 11.55 17.78 4.95
C SER A 190 10.79 16.79 5.85
N ALA A 191 10.16 17.27 6.90
CA ALA A 191 9.30 16.49 7.78
C ALA A 191 7.83 16.45 7.34
N SER A 192 7.45 17.17 6.27
CA SER A 192 6.05 17.22 5.79
C SER A 192 5.56 15.85 5.32
N ARG A 193 4.23 15.68 5.35
CA ARG A 193 3.57 14.46 4.87
C ARG A 193 3.88 14.23 3.39
N GLU A 194 3.89 15.29 2.60
CA GLU A 194 4.11 15.28 1.15
C GLU A 194 5.54 14.87 0.82
N MET A 195 6.54 15.44 1.50
CA MET A 195 7.94 15.04 1.30
C MET A 195 8.17 13.58 1.68
N ARG A 196 7.68 13.14 2.85
CA ARG A 196 7.83 11.73 3.28
C ARG A 196 7.17 10.77 2.29
N ALA A 197 6.03 11.13 1.71
CA ALA A 197 5.36 10.32 0.71
C ALA A 197 6.16 10.24 -0.60
N ILE A 198 6.69 11.37 -1.09
CA ILE A 198 7.55 11.41 -2.28
C ILE A 198 8.80 10.55 -2.08
N VAL A 199 9.48 10.68 -0.93
CA VAL A 199 10.67 9.88 -0.62
C VAL A 199 10.34 8.40 -0.50
N ALA A 200 9.25 8.04 0.18
CA ALA A 200 8.82 6.64 0.29
C ALA A 200 8.55 6.00 -1.09
N TYR A 201 7.98 6.75 -2.03
CA TYR A 201 7.78 6.27 -3.40
C TYR A 201 9.11 6.07 -4.14
N ILE A 202 10.04 7.01 -4.03
CA ILE A 202 11.37 6.91 -4.65
C ILE A 202 12.19 5.76 -4.06
N GLU A 203 12.13 5.59 -2.73
CA GLU A 203 12.72 4.46 -2.01
C GLU A 203 12.15 3.13 -2.52
N TRP A 204 10.81 3.02 -2.57
CA TRP A 204 10.14 1.82 -3.05
C TRP A 204 10.56 1.44 -4.49
N LEU A 205 10.64 2.42 -5.39
CA LEU A 205 11.13 2.18 -6.76
C LEU A 205 12.58 1.67 -6.81
N GLY A 206 13.40 2.05 -5.84
CA GLY A 206 14.79 1.61 -5.74
C GLY A 206 14.96 0.24 -5.10
N THR A 207 13.91 -0.39 -4.56
CA THR A 207 14.02 -1.68 -3.88
C THR A 207 14.59 -2.75 -4.80
N GLY A 208 15.52 -3.56 -4.28
CA GLY A 208 16.24 -4.58 -5.05
C GLY A 208 17.35 -4.05 -5.97
N THR A 209 17.57 -2.74 -6.03
CA THR A 209 18.75 -2.15 -6.67
C THR A 209 19.91 -2.15 -5.68
N ALA A 210 21.05 -2.72 -6.05
CA ALA A 210 22.22 -2.80 -5.17
C ALA A 210 22.72 -1.39 -4.77
N LYS A 211 23.19 -1.24 -3.52
CA LYS A 211 23.78 0.02 -3.05
C LYS A 211 24.93 0.45 -3.96
N ASP A 212 25.01 1.76 -4.23
CA ASP A 212 26.01 2.39 -5.10
C ASP A 212 26.02 1.90 -6.56
N SER A 213 24.99 1.16 -6.99
CA SER A 213 24.79 0.76 -8.38
C SER A 213 23.91 1.74 -9.15
N VAL A 214 24.16 1.85 -10.45
CA VAL A 214 23.36 2.64 -11.39
C VAL A 214 22.83 1.69 -12.46
N PRO A 215 21.56 1.29 -12.39
CA PRO A 215 20.97 0.43 -13.40
C PRO A 215 21.04 1.02 -14.81
N LYS A 216 21.11 0.14 -15.83
CA LYS A 216 21.05 0.56 -17.24
C LYS A 216 19.69 1.20 -17.51
N GLY A 217 19.66 2.28 -18.28
CA GLY A 217 18.43 3.02 -18.56
C GLY A 217 18.09 4.10 -17.54
N THR A 218 18.89 4.30 -16.48
CA THR A 218 18.67 5.41 -15.54
C THR A 218 19.06 6.77 -16.13
N GLY A 219 18.28 7.80 -15.80
CA GLY A 219 18.54 9.18 -16.19
C GLY A 219 18.05 9.47 -17.60
N ILE A 220 18.82 10.25 -18.35
CA ILE A 220 18.55 10.60 -19.75
C ILE A 220 19.74 10.10 -20.58
N GLU A 221 19.45 9.59 -21.78
CA GLU A 221 20.49 9.18 -22.73
C GLU A 221 21.39 10.37 -23.05
N LYS A 222 22.71 10.16 -23.02
CA LYS A 222 23.66 11.24 -23.30
C LYS A 222 23.89 11.31 -24.80
N LEU A 223 23.31 12.33 -25.43
CA LEU A 223 23.59 12.62 -26.82
C LEU A 223 25.02 13.16 -26.97
N ALA A 224 25.67 12.80 -28.08
CA ALA A 224 26.94 13.37 -28.45
C ALA A 224 26.79 14.89 -28.64
N PHE A 225 27.72 15.66 -28.09
CA PHE A 225 27.75 17.10 -28.32
C PHE A 225 28.05 17.39 -29.79
N LEU A 226 27.44 18.44 -30.31
CA LEU A 226 27.80 18.97 -31.62
C LEU A 226 29.20 19.59 -31.56
N ASP A 227 29.95 19.45 -32.64
CA ASP A 227 31.23 20.12 -32.89
C ASP A 227 31.07 21.60 -33.28
N ARG A 228 29.83 22.09 -33.27
CA ARG A 228 29.42 23.45 -33.59
C ARG A 228 28.35 23.94 -32.61
N ALA A 229 28.11 25.25 -32.60
CA ALA A 229 26.97 25.81 -31.90
C ALA A 229 25.62 25.29 -32.46
N ALA A 230 24.63 25.17 -31.56
CA ALA A 230 23.25 24.96 -31.97
C ALA A 230 22.73 26.21 -32.69
N ASP A 231 21.91 26.02 -33.73
CA ASP A 231 21.33 27.09 -34.53
C ASP A 231 19.85 27.27 -34.13
N PRO A 232 19.49 28.36 -33.44
CA PRO A 232 18.12 28.59 -32.99
C PRO A 232 17.12 28.75 -34.14
N MET A 233 17.54 29.29 -35.29
CA MET A 233 16.65 29.48 -36.44
C MET A 233 16.28 28.14 -37.06
N ARG A 234 17.26 27.24 -37.24
CA ARG A 234 16.99 25.85 -37.62
C ARG A 234 16.19 25.10 -36.57
N GLY A 235 16.47 25.36 -35.28
CA GLY A 235 15.71 24.80 -34.16
C GLY A 235 14.23 25.19 -34.21
N HIS A 236 13.93 26.44 -34.56
CA HIS A 236 12.56 26.94 -34.73
C HIS A 236 11.82 26.23 -35.87
N GLU A 237 12.48 25.98 -37.01
CA GLU A 237 11.89 25.18 -38.11
C GLU A 237 11.54 23.76 -37.64
N VAL A 238 12.43 23.11 -36.90
CA VAL A 238 12.18 21.77 -36.33
C VAL A 238 11.03 21.82 -35.32
N PHE A 239 11.00 22.83 -34.43
CA PHE A 239 9.94 23.01 -33.44
C PHE A 239 8.56 23.15 -34.11
N ASN A 240 8.46 23.98 -35.15
CA ASN A 240 7.23 24.14 -35.92
C ASN A 240 6.79 22.85 -36.62
N ALA A 241 7.74 22.07 -37.13
CA ALA A 241 7.44 20.83 -37.84
C ALA A 241 7.09 19.65 -36.91
N LYS A 242 7.57 19.63 -35.66
CA LYS A 242 7.55 18.43 -34.79
C LYS A 242 6.99 18.63 -33.39
N CYS A 243 6.93 19.86 -32.88
CA CYS A 243 6.65 20.13 -31.47
C CYS A 243 5.39 20.99 -31.26
N VAL A 244 5.11 21.93 -32.18
CA VAL A 244 4.03 22.92 -32.04
C VAL A 244 2.66 22.29 -31.84
N SER A 245 2.37 21.14 -32.45
CA SER A 245 1.06 20.48 -32.33
C SER A 245 0.69 20.12 -30.89
N CYS A 246 1.67 20.00 -29.98
CA CYS A 246 1.45 19.68 -28.58
C CYS A 246 1.93 20.80 -27.65
N HIS A 247 3.03 21.48 -27.98
CA HIS A 247 3.62 22.52 -27.14
C HIS A 247 3.11 23.93 -27.45
N GLY A 248 2.31 24.09 -28.50
CA GLY A 248 1.80 25.39 -28.95
C GLY A 248 2.86 26.22 -29.71
N PRO A 249 2.43 27.17 -30.54
CA PRO A 249 3.32 28.02 -31.32
C PRO A 249 4.23 28.92 -30.47
N GLN A 250 3.85 29.20 -29.21
CA GLN A 250 4.62 30.03 -28.27
C GLN A 250 5.19 29.21 -27.10
N GLY A 251 5.09 27.88 -27.14
CA GLY A 251 5.55 27.02 -26.03
C GLY A 251 4.64 27.07 -24.80
N GLU A 252 3.41 27.57 -24.95
CA GLU A 252 2.41 27.70 -23.88
C GLU A 252 1.88 26.34 -23.39
N GLY A 253 2.11 25.28 -24.17
CA GLY A 253 1.64 23.93 -23.88
C GLY A 253 0.13 23.77 -24.00
N THR A 254 -0.35 22.61 -23.57
CA THR A 254 -1.78 22.32 -23.43
C THR A 254 -2.03 21.85 -22.02
N MET A 255 -3.02 22.44 -21.34
CA MET A 255 -3.46 21.93 -20.04
C MET A 255 -4.07 20.53 -20.25
N SER A 256 -3.64 19.57 -19.43
CA SER A 256 -4.32 18.27 -19.38
C SER A 256 -5.75 18.50 -18.88
N ALA A 257 -6.73 18.08 -19.68
CA ALA A 257 -8.15 18.12 -19.32
C ALA A 257 -8.46 17.32 -18.04
#